data_AF-A0A662F077-F1
#
_entry.id   AF-A0A662F077-F1
#
_cell.length_a   1.000
_cell.length_b   1.000
_cell.length_c   1.000
_cell.angle_alpha   90.00
_cell.angle_beta   90.00
_cell.angle_gamma   90.00
#
_symmetry.space_group_name_H-M   'P 1'
#
loop_
_entity.id
_entity.type
_entity.pdbx_description
1 polymer ?
#
loop_
_entity_poly.entity_id
_entity_poly.type
_entity_poly.pdbx_seq_one_letter_code
_entity_poly.pdbx_strand_id
1 'polypeptide(L)'
;MKYKKYIGSPIYYNHQERVMVRHFKNLDIYKDSYTLSLELYRLTDTFPLNAVSLRSQFRRAIFSTFLNIAEGSGKSSIKEYYYYVNIAYSSCRELVALVSFSCELGYIKPNSAETYLHKLDILSAKLFNFMKYLEKHDYKIKTAIKKYTYSRMIS
;
A
#
# COMPACT_ATOMS: atom_id res chain seq x y z
N MET A 1 -20.33 -15.14 11.54
CA MET A 1 -19.27 -14.10 11.68
C MET A 1 -19.93 -12.72 11.81
N LYS A 2 -19.92 -12.10 13.00
CA LYS A 2 -20.63 -10.81 13.30
C LYS A 2 -19.79 -9.58 12.91
N TYR A 3 -19.37 -9.49 11.65
CA TYR A 3 -18.73 -8.28 11.12
C TYR A 3 -19.79 -7.43 10.40
N LYS A 4 -20.13 -6.26 10.92
CA LYS A 4 -20.96 -5.30 10.19
C LYS A 4 -20.06 -4.38 9.37
N LYS A 5 -20.33 -4.28 8.07
CA LYS A 5 -19.67 -3.33 7.16
C LYS A 5 -20.00 -1.92 7.64
N TYR A 6 -19.00 -1.11 7.97
CA TYR A 6 -19.26 0.30 8.26
C TYR A 6 -19.70 0.98 6.96
N ILE A 7 -20.87 1.62 6.98
CA ILE A 7 -21.55 2.15 5.78
C ILE A 7 -20.57 3.00 4.95
N GLY A 8 -20.33 2.61 3.70
CA GLY A 8 -19.45 3.32 2.76
C GLY A 8 -17.94 3.13 2.98
N SER A 9 -17.50 2.18 3.81
CA SER A 9 -16.09 1.94 4.11
C SER A 9 -15.68 0.48 3.87
N PRO A 10 -14.44 0.19 3.41
CA PRO A 10 -13.90 -1.17 3.36
C PRO A 10 -13.52 -1.71 4.75
N ILE A 11 -13.96 -1.04 5.82
CA ILE A 11 -13.67 -1.35 7.22
C ILE A 11 -14.80 -2.20 7.80
N TYR A 12 -14.44 -3.40 8.27
CA TYR A 12 -15.31 -4.26 9.06
C TYR A 12 -14.97 -4.08 10.54
N TYR A 13 -15.95 -3.73 11.38
CA TYR A 13 -15.75 -3.52 12.81
C TYR A 13 -16.32 -4.69 13.61
N ASN A 14 -15.49 -5.35 14.42
CA ASN A 14 -15.95 -6.28 15.45
C ASN A 14 -16.14 -5.52 16.77
N HIS A 15 -17.40 -5.35 17.20
CA HIS A 15 -17.74 -4.66 18.45
C HIS A 15 -17.26 -5.39 19.72
N GLN A 16 -17.01 -6.70 19.66
CA GLN A 16 -16.60 -7.50 20.83
C GLN A 16 -15.09 -7.46 21.07
N GLU A 17 -14.28 -7.38 20.01
CA GLU A 17 -12.81 -7.43 20.10
C GLU A 17 -12.15 -6.06 19.86
N ARG A 18 -12.92 -5.04 19.46
CA ARG A 18 -12.42 -3.73 19.00
C ARG A 18 -11.40 -3.84 17.84
N VAL A 19 -11.43 -4.92 17.07
CA VAL A 19 -10.53 -5.15 15.93
C VAL A 19 -11.21 -4.73 14.63
N MET A 20 -10.51 -3.94 13.83
CA MET A 20 -10.85 -3.68 12.42
C MET A 20 -10.16 -4.73 11.56
N VAL A 21 -10.91 -5.66 10.97
CA VAL A 21 -10.35 -6.62 10.01
C VAL A 21 -10.56 -6.06 8.61
N ARG A 22 -9.47 -5.78 7.88
CA ARG A 22 -9.50 -5.36 6.49
C ARG A 22 -8.93 -6.50 5.63
N HIS A 23 -9.73 -7.03 4.70
CA HIS A 23 -9.24 -8.03 3.76
C HIS A 23 -8.42 -7.35 2.66
N PHE A 24 -7.10 -7.23 2.86
CA PHE A 24 -6.20 -6.56 1.91
C PHE A 24 -6.28 -7.12 0.49
N LYS A 25 -6.54 -8.42 0.34
CA LYS A 25 -6.70 -9.08 -0.97
C LYS A 25 -7.82 -8.47 -1.83
N ASN A 26 -8.77 -7.76 -1.22
CA ASN A 26 -9.85 -7.10 -1.93
C ASN A 26 -9.53 -5.65 -2.32
N LEU A 27 -8.40 -5.08 -1.86
CA LEU A 27 -8.01 -3.72 -2.17
C LEU A 27 -7.33 -3.64 -3.54
N ASP A 28 -7.77 -2.71 -4.37
CA ASP A 28 -7.17 -2.51 -5.70
C ASP A 28 -5.70 -2.11 -5.59
N ILE A 29 -5.34 -1.25 -4.62
CA ILE A 29 -3.93 -0.91 -4.34
C ILE A 29 -3.06 -2.13 -4.04
N TYR A 30 -3.62 -3.18 -3.41
CA TYR A 30 -2.87 -4.42 -3.14
C TYR A 30 -2.74 -5.26 -4.42
N LYS A 31 -3.83 -5.43 -5.17
CA LYS A 31 -3.82 -6.22 -6.42
C LYS A 31 -2.88 -5.60 -7.45
N ASP A 32 -2.95 -4.29 -7.62
CA ASP A 32 -2.12 -3.54 -8.55
C ASP A 32 -0.65 -3.57 -8.14
N SER A 33 -0.35 -3.31 -6.86
CA SER A 33 1.03 -3.38 -6.36
C SER A 33 1.60 -4.78 -6.46
N TYR A 34 0.85 -5.83 -6.13
CA TYR A 34 1.30 -7.22 -6.22
C TYR A 34 1.59 -7.63 -7.67
N THR A 35 0.70 -7.26 -8.60
CA THR A 35 0.87 -7.56 -10.03
C THR A 35 2.10 -6.85 -10.59
N LEU A 36 2.23 -5.54 -10.35
CA LEU A 36 3.39 -4.77 -10.81
C LEU A 36 4.70 -5.24 -10.15
N SER A 37 4.64 -5.63 -8.88
CA SER A 37 5.77 -6.22 -8.15
C SER A 37 6.29 -7.50 -8.81
N LEU A 38 5.40 -8.38 -9.28
CA LEU A 38 5.79 -9.59 -10.00
C LEU A 38 6.47 -9.27 -11.34
N GLU A 39 5.94 -8.29 -12.08
CA GLU A 39 6.54 -7.84 -13.34
C GLU A 39 7.96 -7.28 -13.10
N LEU A 40 8.11 -6.37 -12.14
CA LEU A 40 9.40 -5.75 -11.82
C LEU A 40 10.40 -6.77 -11.23
N TYR A 41 9.92 -7.75 -10.46
CA TYR A 41 10.79 -8.82 -9.95
C TYR A 41 11.40 -9.61 -11.12
N ARG A 42 10.56 -10.03 -12.08
CA ARG A 42 11.01 -10.74 -13.29
C ARG A 42 11.90 -9.87 -14.17
N LEU A 43 11.62 -8.57 -14.28
CA LEU A 43 12.49 -7.62 -14.97
C LEU A 43 13.89 -7.61 -14.36
N THR A 44 14.01 -7.65 -13.03
CA THR A 44 15.33 -7.65 -12.39
C THR A 44 16.13 -8.92 -12.68
N ASP A 45 15.48 -10.00 -13.13
CA ASP A 45 16.16 -11.22 -13.55
C ASP A 45 16.95 -11.04 -14.84
N THR A 46 16.57 -10.07 -15.69
CA THR A 46 17.24 -9.77 -16.96
C THR A 46 18.45 -8.85 -16.81
N PHE A 47 18.73 -8.34 -15.61
CA PHE A 47 19.86 -7.45 -15.39
C PHE A 47 21.19 -8.21 -15.48
N PRO A 48 22.31 -7.53 -15.81
CA PRO A 48 23.64 -8.15 -15.81
C PRO A 48 23.97 -8.86 -14.48
N LEU A 49 24.81 -9.89 -14.55
CA LEU A 49 25.20 -10.68 -13.36
C LEU A 49 25.90 -9.85 -12.29
N ASN A 50 26.67 -8.84 -12.69
CA ASN A 50 27.36 -7.93 -11.77
C ASN A 50 26.46 -6.85 -11.14
N ALA A 51 25.20 -6.70 -11.59
CA ALA A 51 24.24 -5.73 -11.05
C ALA A 51 23.57 -6.19 -9.73
N VAL A 52 24.31 -6.91 -8.88
CA VAL A 52 23.81 -7.56 -7.65
C VAL A 52 23.20 -6.53 -6.69
N SER A 53 23.90 -5.42 -6.48
CA SER A 53 23.46 -4.33 -5.60
C SER A 53 22.17 -3.67 -6.11
N LEU A 54 22.06 -3.44 -7.42
CA LEU A 54 20.88 -2.83 -8.02
C LEU A 54 19.67 -3.78 -7.95
N ARG A 55 19.88 -5.06 -8.28
CA ARG A 55 18.84 -6.10 -8.17
C ARG A 55 18.30 -6.20 -6.74
N SER A 56 19.17 -6.14 -5.74
CA SER A 56 18.74 -6.19 -4.34
C SER A 56 17.95 -4.95 -3.94
N GLN A 57 18.34 -3.76 -4.40
CA GLN A 57 17.57 -2.52 -4.18
C GLN A 57 16.15 -2.61 -4.73
N PHE A 58 16.00 -3.05 -5.99
CA PHE A 58 14.68 -3.28 -6.58
C PHE A 58 13.86 -4.26 -5.77
N ARG A 59 14.41 -5.42 -5.45
CA ARG A 59 13.66 -6.49 -4.76
C ARG A 59 13.20 -6.04 -3.38
N ARG A 60 14.02 -5.28 -2.63
CA ARG A 60 13.61 -4.70 -1.35
C ARG A 60 12.44 -3.73 -1.51
N ALA A 61 12.52 -2.81 -2.47
CA ALA A 61 11.44 -1.86 -2.74
C ALA A 61 10.16 -2.58 -3.21
N ILE A 62 10.27 -3.57 -4.11
CA ILE A 62 9.18 -4.44 -4.58
C ILE A 62 8.46 -5.09 -3.38
N PHE A 63 9.20 -5.81 -2.53
CA PHE A 63 8.60 -6.50 -1.39
C PHE A 63 7.96 -5.50 -0.42
N SER A 64 8.65 -4.40 -0.15
CA SER A 64 8.14 -3.34 0.72
C SER A 64 6.81 -2.76 0.23
N THR A 65 6.63 -2.54 -1.08
CA THR A 65 5.40 -1.94 -1.63
C THR A 65 4.16 -2.76 -1.31
N PHE A 66 4.11 -4.06 -1.62
CA PHE A 66 2.87 -4.84 -1.40
C PHE A 66 2.77 -5.42 0.02
N LEU A 67 3.89 -5.79 0.65
CA LEU A 67 3.87 -6.38 2.00
C LEU A 67 3.43 -5.36 3.05
N ASN A 68 3.82 -4.09 2.94
CA ASN A 68 3.35 -3.06 3.88
C ASN A 68 1.84 -2.79 3.75
N ILE A 69 1.26 -2.92 2.55
CA ILE A 69 -0.21 -2.82 2.39
C ILE A 69 -0.91 -3.98 3.11
N ALA A 70 -0.38 -5.20 2.94
CA ALA A 70 -0.91 -6.39 3.60
C ALA A 70 -0.76 -6.30 5.13
N GLU A 71 0.43 -5.98 5.64
CA GLU A 71 0.70 -5.87 7.06
C GLU A 71 -0.11 -4.73 7.71
N GLY A 72 -0.14 -3.57 7.07
CA GLY A 72 -0.91 -2.40 7.51
C GLY A 72 -2.40 -2.70 7.65
N SER A 73 -2.95 -3.56 6.78
CA SER A 73 -4.37 -3.93 6.82
C SER A 73 -4.79 -4.64 8.10
N GLY A 74 -3.85 -5.30 8.78
CA GLY A 74 -4.06 -5.96 10.07
C GLY A 74 -3.93 -5.03 11.29
N LYS A 75 -3.56 -3.76 11.09
CA LYS A 75 -3.36 -2.83 12.21
C LYS A 75 -4.70 -2.32 12.76
N SER A 76 -4.77 -2.24 14.09
CA SER A 76 -5.96 -1.85 14.83
C SER A 76 -6.35 -0.39 14.65
N SER A 77 -5.38 0.52 14.44
CA SER A 77 -5.66 1.94 14.26
C SER A 77 -5.52 2.39 12.81
N ILE A 78 -6.27 3.45 12.43
CA ILE A 78 -6.10 4.08 11.12
C ILE A 78 -4.73 4.75 11.01
N LYS A 79 -4.23 5.37 12.08
CA LYS A 79 -2.90 6.01 12.11
C LYS A 79 -1.78 5.01 11.79
N GLU A 80 -1.80 3.83 12.40
CA GLU A 80 -0.83 2.79 12.07
C GLU A 80 -1.02 2.33 10.63
N TYR A 81 -2.26 2.08 10.18
CA TYR A 81 -2.46 1.66 8.79
C TYR A 81 -1.92 2.70 7.79
N TYR A 82 -2.18 3.99 8.04
CA TYR A 82 -1.63 5.08 7.25
C TYR A 82 -0.10 5.02 7.18
N TYR A 83 0.57 4.80 8.32
CA TYR A 83 2.03 4.69 8.37
C TYR A 83 2.55 3.58 7.46
N TYR A 84 1.94 2.39 7.49
CA TYR A 84 2.31 1.29 6.60
C TYR A 84 2.03 1.60 5.12
N VAL A 85 0.89 2.22 4.79
CA VAL A 85 0.61 2.64 3.41
C VAL A 85 1.59 3.72 2.95
N ASN A 86 2.01 4.61 3.84
CA ASN A 86 3.03 5.61 3.54
C ASN A 86 4.38 4.97 3.19
N ILE A 87 4.79 3.92 3.91
CA ILE A 87 5.98 3.12 3.55
C ILE A 87 5.80 2.51 2.16
N ALA A 88 4.64 1.91 1.88
CA ALA A 88 4.35 1.34 0.55
C ALA A 88 4.44 2.40 -0.57
N TYR A 89 3.92 3.61 -0.32
CA TYR A 89 4.03 4.76 -1.22
C TYR A 89 5.49 5.17 -1.44
N SER A 90 6.28 5.33 -0.38
CA SER A 90 7.70 5.66 -0.48
C SER A 90 8.48 4.62 -1.27
N SER A 91 8.27 3.32 -1.01
CA SER A 91 8.92 2.25 -1.80
C SER A 91 8.45 2.23 -3.25
N CYS A 92 7.20 2.60 -3.55
CA CYS A 92 6.75 2.79 -4.93
C CYS A 92 7.51 3.93 -5.63
N ARG A 93 7.81 5.02 -4.93
CA ARG A 93 8.63 6.13 -5.46
C ARG A 93 10.10 5.74 -5.64
N GLU A 94 10.63 4.90 -4.77
CA GLU A 94 11.97 4.31 -4.96
C GLU A 94 12.02 3.47 -6.25
N LEU A 95 10.98 2.68 -6.54
CA LEU A 95 10.91 1.91 -7.78
C LEU A 95 10.90 2.81 -9.02
N VAL A 96 10.25 3.98 -8.98
CA VAL A 96 10.31 4.98 -10.07
C VAL A 96 11.76 5.39 -10.33
N ALA A 97 12.48 5.79 -9.28
CA ALA A 97 13.87 6.20 -9.41
C ALA A 97 14.78 5.06 -9.91
N LEU A 98 14.57 3.85 -9.39
CA LEU A 98 15.32 2.66 -9.77
C LEU A 98 15.07 2.25 -11.24
N VAL A 99 13.84 2.34 -11.74
CA VAL A 99 13.51 2.09 -13.15
C VAL A 99 14.18 3.12 -14.05
N SER A 100 14.09 4.41 -13.73
CA SER A 100 14.76 5.46 -14.50
C SER A 100 16.27 5.26 -14.53
N PHE A 101 16.88 5.02 -13.37
CA PHE A 101 18.32 4.79 -13.27
C PHE A 101 18.77 3.55 -14.07
N SER A 102 17.99 2.47 -14.03
CA SER A 102 18.30 1.25 -14.79
C SER A 102 18.12 1.43 -16.30
N CYS A 103 17.25 2.36 -16.73
CA CYS A 103 17.13 2.75 -18.13
C CYS A 103 18.39 3.49 -18.58
N GLU A 104 18.89 4.45 -17.79
CA GLU A 104 20.13 5.19 -18.09
C GLU A 104 21.36 4.26 -18.16
N LEU A 105 21.39 3.20 -17.34
CA LEU A 105 22.43 2.17 -17.41
C LEU A 105 22.27 1.20 -18.60
N GLY A 106 21.20 1.32 -19.38
CA GLY A 106 20.89 0.43 -20.50
C GLY A 106 20.39 -0.96 -20.10
N TYR A 107 20.01 -1.17 -18.83
CA TYR A 107 19.50 -2.46 -18.33
C TYR A 107 18.01 -2.66 -18.62
N ILE A 108 17.29 -1.56 -18.85
CA ILE A 108 15.89 -1.55 -19.28
C ILE A 108 15.81 -0.76 -20.58
N LYS A 109 15.11 -1.29 -21.58
CA LYS A 109 14.85 -0.56 -22.84
C LYS A 109 13.94 0.66 -22.57
N PRO A 110 14.14 1.81 -23.25
CA PRO A 110 13.33 3.01 -23.04
C PRO A 110 11.82 2.78 -23.05
N ASN A 111 11.29 2.08 -24.07
CA ASN A 111 9.85 1.80 -24.17
C ASN A 111 9.33 0.95 -23.00
N SER A 112 10.14 0.01 -22.51
CA SER A 112 9.80 -0.80 -21.34
C SER A 112 9.83 0.04 -20.06
N ALA A 113 10.84 0.90 -19.91
CA ALA A 113 10.94 1.82 -18.78
C ALA A 113 9.73 2.76 -18.74
N GLU A 114 9.36 3.39 -19.86
CA GLU A 114 8.18 4.25 -19.98
C GLU A 114 6.90 3.52 -19.54
N THR A 115 6.71 2.27 -19.98
CA THR A 115 5.58 1.44 -19.58
C THR A 115 5.54 1.22 -18.05
N TYR A 116 6.67 0.87 -17.44
CA TYR A 116 6.74 0.65 -15.99
C TYR A 116 6.57 1.94 -15.20
N LEU A 117 7.15 3.04 -15.66
CA LEU A 117 7.02 4.36 -15.02
C LEU A 117 5.55 4.80 -15.00
N HIS A 118 4.85 4.67 -16.13
CA HIS A 118 3.42 4.97 -16.19
C HIS A 118 2.59 4.11 -15.21
N LYS A 119 2.86 2.79 -15.12
CA LYS A 119 2.20 1.91 -14.13
C LYS A 119 2.51 2.32 -12.68
N LEU A 120 3.76 2.68 -12.39
CA LEU A 120 4.21 3.13 -11.07
C LEU A 120 3.59 4.48 -10.68
N ASP A 121 3.39 5.40 -11.62
CA ASP A 121 2.72 6.67 -11.38
C ASP A 121 1.24 6.48 -11.03
N ILE A 122 0.54 5.60 -11.76
CA ILE A 122 -0.84 5.22 -11.43
C ILE A 122 -0.92 4.61 -10.04
N LEU A 123 -0.02 3.67 -9.71
CA LEU A 123 0.01 3.04 -8.39
C LEU A 123 0.31 4.07 -7.29
N SER A 124 1.28 4.96 -7.50
CA SER A 124 1.62 6.04 -6.57
C SER A 124 0.42 6.94 -6.31
N ALA A 125 -0.32 7.33 -7.33
CA ALA A 125 -1.54 8.13 -7.20
C ALA A 125 -2.63 7.38 -6.42
N LYS A 126 -2.84 6.09 -6.69
CA LYS A 126 -3.80 5.26 -5.94
C LYS A 126 -3.41 5.12 -4.47
N LEU A 127 -2.14 4.89 -4.16
CA LEU A 127 -1.63 4.81 -2.78
C LEU A 127 -1.80 6.14 -2.05
N PHE A 128 -1.44 7.25 -2.67
CA PHE A 128 -1.59 8.59 -2.10
C PHE A 128 -3.06 8.94 -1.83
N ASN A 129 -3.97 8.64 -2.77
CA ASN A 129 -5.40 8.83 -2.57
C ASN A 129 -5.94 7.94 -1.44
N PHE A 130 -5.42 6.72 -1.30
CA PHE A 130 -5.78 5.85 -0.18
C PHE A 130 -5.26 6.38 1.17
N MET A 131 -4.06 6.96 1.22
CA MET A 131 -3.55 7.65 2.40
C MET A 131 -4.46 8.81 2.81
N LYS A 132 -4.87 9.66 1.86
CA LYS A 132 -5.84 10.75 2.10
C LYS A 132 -7.19 10.22 2.58
N TYR A 133 -7.65 9.10 2.02
CA TYR A 133 -8.85 8.42 2.49
C TYR A 133 -8.72 8.01 3.96
N LEU A 134 -7.61 7.38 4.34
CA LEU A 134 -7.34 6.96 5.71
C LEU A 134 -7.33 8.16 6.67
N GLU A 135 -6.59 9.22 6.33
CA GLU A 135 -6.50 10.44 7.14
C GLU A 135 -7.89 11.06 7.41
N LYS A 136 -8.73 11.18 6.38
CA LYS A 136 -10.11 11.68 6.52
C LYS A 136 -10.99 10.81 7.42
N HIS A 137 -10.76 9.49 7.45
CA HIS A 137 -11.56 8.55 8.22
C HIS A 137 -11.06 8.35 9.65
N ASP A 138 -9.78 8.63 9.96
CA ASP A 138 -9.27 8.66 11.34
C ASP A 138 -10.09 9.63 12.20
N TYR A 139 -10.35 10.82 11.67
CA TYR A 139 -11.15 11.85 12.33
C TYR A 139 -12.60 11.40 12.60
N LYS A 140 -13.23 10.72 11.64
CA LYS A 140 -14.62 10.25 11.77
C LYS A 140 -14.74 9.12 12.78
N ILE A 141 -13.80 8.17 12.81
CA ILE A 141 -13.80 7.08 13.78
C ILE A 141 -13.58 7.61 15.21
N LYS A 142 -12.64 8.54 15.41
CA LYS A 142 -12.44 9.19 16.72
C LYS A 142 -13.70 9.91 17.22
N THR A 143 -14.38 10.62 16.33
CA THR A 143 -15.64 11.32 16.64
C THR A 143 -16.78 10.34 16.98
N ALA A 144 -16.93 9.25 16.21
CA ALA A 144 -17.94 8.24 16.44
C ALA A 144 -17.74 7.46 17.76
N ILE A 145 -16.49 7.10 18.08
CA ILE A 145 -16.13 6.46 19.36
C ILE A 145 -16.46 7.40 20.52
N LYS A 146 -16.07 8.68 20.44
CA LYS A 146 -16.35 9.66 21.50
C LYS A 146 -17.86 9.81 21.74
N LYS A 147 -18.67 9.87 20.67
CA LYS A 147 -20.14 9.96 20.77
C LYS A 147 -20.76 8.70 21.38
N TYR A 148 -20.30 7.51 21.00
CA TYR A 148 -20.79 6.24 21.53
C TYR A 148 -20.42 6.03 23.00
N THR A 149 -19.18 6.34 23.40
CA THR A 149 -18.75 6.26 24.81
C THR A 149 -19.54 7.22 25.67
N TYR A 150 -19.76 8.46 25.20
CA TYR A 150 -20.58 9.43 25.90
C TYR A 150 -22.01 8.93 26.10
N SER A 151 -22.69 8.45 25.04
CA SER A 151 -24.06 7.93 25.16
C SER A 151 -24.22 6.76 26.13
N ARG A 152 -23.14 6.04 26.42
CA ARG A 152 -23.13 4.87 27.31
C ARG A 152 -22.79 5.22 28.77
N MET A 153 -22.26 6.42 29.02
CA MET A 153 -22.01 6.93 30.38
C MET A 153 -23.24 7.62 30.98
N ILE A 154 -24.18 8.06 30.14
CA ILE A 154 -25.43 8.74 30.51
C ILE A 154 -26.66 7.80 30.46
N SER A 155 -26.46 6.52 30.11
CA SER A 155 -27.46 5.46 30.11
C SER A 155 -27.19 4.48 31.24
#